data_AF-A0A9D3WCS6-F1
#
_entry.id   AF-A0A9D3WCS6-F1
#
_cell.length_a   1.000
_cell.length_b   1.000
_cell.length_c   1.000
_cell.angle_alpha   90.00
_cell.angle_beta   90.00
_cell.angle_gamma   90.00
#
_symmetry.space_group_name_H-M   'P 1'
#
loop_
_entity.id
_entity.type
_entity.pdbx_description
1 polymer ?
#
loop_
_entity_poly.entity_id
_entity_poly.type
_entity_poly.pdbx_seq_one_letter_code
_entity_poly.pdbx_strand_id
1 'polypeptide(L)'
;MVHGMKIGNSWYSAPKELKEKMVDYFKEHFSCPLRKWKMDMVLNFKRLNEAGAWKLEVPFSMEEIKEVVWSCDENKAPCLNGFNLCFFRKYWEVVKRDLLDMMMEFCKIGKL
;
A
#
# COMPACT_ATOMS: atom_id res chain seq x y z
N MET A 1 5.39 2.69 -33.94
CA MET A 1 6.01 4.03 -33.90
C MET A 1 4.89 5.04 -34.07
N VAL A 2 4.82 6.12 -33.29
CA VAL A 2 3.73 7.11 -33.44
C VAL A 2 4.13 8.10 -34.53
N HIS A 3 3.33 8.16 -35.61
CA HIS A 3 3.63 8.95 -36.81
C HIS A 3 2.99 10.35 -36.81
N GLY A 4 2.11 10.63 -35.85
CA GLY A 4 1.44 11.91 -35.69
C GLY A 4 0.31 11.84 -34.67
N MET A 5 -0.21 12.99 -34.27
CA MET A 5 -1.29 13.13 -33.28
C MET A 5 -2.21 14.28 -33.69
N LYS A 6 -3.52 14.06 -33.54
CA LYS A 6 -4.54 15.10 -33.73
C LYS A 6 -4.86 15.74 -32.39
N ILE A 7 -4.76 17.07 -32.31
CA ILE A 7 -5.15 17.83 -31.12
C ILE A 7 -6.10 18.93 -31.59
N GLY A 8 -7.37 18.84 -31.18
CA GLY A 8 -8.46 19.67 -31.72
C GLY A 8 -8.64 19.43 -33.22
N ASN A 9 -8.57 20.49 -34.02
CA ASN A 9 -8.70 20.41 -35.49
C ASN A 9 -7.37 20.32 -36.23
N SER A 10 -6.23 20.34 -35.53
CA SER A 10 -4.90 20.38 -36.15
C SER A 10 -4.18 19.04 -36.01
N TRP A 11 -3.43 18.67 -37.06
CA TRP A 11 -2.60 17.46 -37.10
C TRP A 11 -1.13 17.83 -36.91
N TYR A 12 -0.45 17.12 -36.01
CA TYR A 12 0.97 17.32 -35.69
C TYR A 12 1.75 16.05 -36.01
N SER A 13 2.90 16.19 -36.67
CA SER A 13 3.74 15.05 -37.08
C SER A 13 5.23 15.24 -36.76
N ALA A 14 5.67 16.46 -36.49
CA ALA A 14 7.06 16.73 -36.13
C ALA A 14 7.38 16.15 -34.73
N PRO A 15 8.45 15.36 -34.55
CA PRO A 15 8.76 14.68 -33.28
C PRO A 15 8.90 15.63 -32.08
N LYS A 16 9.48 16.81 -32.29
CA LYS A 16 9.66 17.82 -31.24
C LYS A 16 8.31 18.38 -30.78
N GLU A 17 7.45 18.75 -31.74
CA GLU A 17 6.12 19.27 -31.46
C GLU A 17 5.23 18.21 -30.78
N LEU A 18 5.30 16.95 -31.23
CA LEU A 18 4.59 15.84 -30.61
C LEU A 18 4.98 15.69 -29.13
N LYS A 19 6.28 15.72 -28.83
CA LYS A 19 6.78 15.59 -27.46
C LYS A 19 6.32 16.76 -26.59
N GLU A 20 6.43 17.99 -27.09
CA GLU A 20 6.00 19.19 -26.38
C GLU A 20 4.48 19.14 -26.09
N LYS A 21 3.67 18.83 -27.10
CA LYS A 21 2.22 18.74 -26.95
C LYS A 21 1.77 17.61 -26.02
N MET A 22 2.44 16.46 -26.04
CA MET A 22 2.16 15.38 -25.10
C MET A 22 2.49 15.79 -23.67
N VAL A 23 3.63 16.44 -23.46
CA VAL A 23 4.04 16.94 -22.15
C VAL A 23 3.05 17.97 -21.64
N ASP A 24 2.63 18.92 -22.47
CA ASP A 24 1.64 19.93 -22.08
C ASP A 24 0.28 19.32 -21.78
N TYR A 25 -0.19 18.39 -22.59
CA TYR A 25 -1.45 17.67 -22.35
C TYR A 25 -1.45 16.95 -21.01
N PHE A 26 -0.39 16.20 -20.68
CA PHE A 26 -0.33 15.48 -19.42
C PHE A 26 -0.03 16.41 -18.24
N LYS A 27 0.75 17.47 -18.43
CA LYS A 27 0.90 18.52 -17.42
C LYS A 27 -0.45 19.11 -17.08
N GLU A 28 -1.29 19.44 -18.06
CA GLU A 28 -2.63 19.97 -17.81
C GLU A 28 -3.54 18.92 -17.16
N HIS A 29 -3.60 17.71 -17.73
CA HIS A 29 -4.44 16.61 -17.27
C HIS A 29 -4.12 16.17 -15.83
N PHE A 30 -2.84 16.19 -15.45
CA PHE A 30 -2.36 15.87 -14.11
C PHE A 30 -2.07 17.10 -13.24
N SER A 31 -2.15 18.33 -13.78
CA SER A 31 -2.14 19.55 -12.98
C SER A 31 -3.47 19.62 -12.27
N CYS A 32 -3.54 18.93 -11.14
CA CYS A 32 -4.69 18.86 -10.29
C CYS A 32 -4.79 20.22 -9.57
N PRO A 33 -5.75 21.10 -9.88
CA PRO A 33 -5.97 22.28 -9.07
C PRO A 33 -6.85 21.81 -7.92
N LEU A 34 -6.23 21.12 -6.93
CA LEU A 34 -6.93 20.47 -5.82
C LEU A 34 -8.30 19.98 -6.27
N ARG A 35 -8.37 18.94 -7.10
CA ARG A 35 -9.65 18.22 -7.22
C ARG A 35 -10.02 17.90 -5.79
N LYS A 36 -10.93 18.70 -5.21
CA LYS A 36 -11.77 18.27 -4.12
C LYS A 36 -12.42 17.07 -4.75
N TRP A 37 -11.83 15.90 -4.54
CA TRP A 37 -12.55 14.66 -4.63
C TRP A 37 -13.65 14.81 -3.58
N LYS A 38 -14.70 15.54 -3.92
CA LYS A 38 -16.02 15.23 -3.46
C LYS A 38 -16.37 13.97 -4.21
N MET A 39 -15.73 12.89 -3.80
CA MET A 39 -16.40 11.61 -3.79
C MET A 39 -17.62 11.85 -2.91
N ASP A 40 -18.71 12.32 -3.52
CA ASP A 40 -20.06 12.22 -2.94
C ASP A 40 -20.49 10.74 -3.06
N MET A 41 -19.59 9.88 -2.60
CA MET A 41 -19.76 8.47 -2.49
C MET A 41 -20.39 8.31 -1.13
N VAL A 42 -21.72 8.48 -1.08
CA VAL A 42 -22.55 7.96 0.01
C VAL A 42 -22.51 6.44 -0.10
N LEU A 43 -21.34 5.88 0.20
CA LEU A 43 -21.12 4.45 0.26
C LEU A 43 -21.62 4.03 1.63
N ASN A 44 -22.68 3.24 1.62
CA ASN A 44 -23.13 2.49 2.79
C ASN A 44 -22.12 1.37 3.08
N PHE A 45 -20.90 1.74 3.45
CA PHE A 45 -19.91 0.80 3.91
C PHE A 45 -20.48 0.07 5.13
N LYS A 46 -20.33 -1.26 5.13
CA LYS A 46 -20.54 -2.03 6.35
C LYS A 46 -19.59 -1.47 7.41
N ARG A 47 -20.16 -0.94 8.49
CA ARG A 47 -19.40 -0.47 9.64
C ARG A 47 -19.24 -1.61 10.62
N LEU A 48 -18.09 -1.67 11.26
CA LEU A 48 -17.91 -2.53 12.42
C LEU A 48 -18.83 -2.03 13.53
N ASN A 49 -19.34 -2.96 14.32
CA ASN A 49 -19.92 -2.61 15.61
C ASN A 49 -18.80 -2.13 16.55
N GLU A 50 -19.18 -1.50 17.66
CA GLU A 50 -18.22 -0.96 18.64
C GLU A 50 -17.23 -2.01 19.12
N ALA A 51 -17.69 -3.24 19.39
CA ALA A 51 -16.84 -4.34 19.79
C ALA A 51 -15.80 -4.74 18.72
N GLY A 52 -16.19 -4.71 17.43
CA GLY A 52 -15.30 -5.00 16.32
C GLY A 52 -14.29 -3.89 16.08
N ALA A 53 -14.70 -2.63 16.25
CA ALA A 53 -13.79 -1.49 16.20
C ALA A 53 -12.75 -1.55 17.34
N TRP A 54 -13.22 -1.78 18.57
CA TRP A 54 -12.36 -1.94 19.74
C TRP A 54 -11.32 -3.05 19.55
N LYS A 55 -11.72 -4.21 19.02
CA LYS A 55 -10.81 -5.33 18.74
C LYS A 55 -9.70 -5.01 17.74
N LEU A 56 -9.86 -3.97 16.91
CA LEU A 56 -8.80 -3.54 15.98
C LEU A 56 -7.84 -2.52 16.60
N GLU A 57 -8.23 -1.88 17.71
CA GLU A 57 -7.45 -0.85 18.39
C GLU A 57 -6.66 -1.39 19.58
N VAL A 58 -7.00 -2.58 20.08
CA VAL A 58 -6.27 -3.20 21.18
C VAL A 58 -4.84 -3.56 20.78
N PRO A 59 -3.87 -3.41 21.69
CA PRO A 59 -2.50 -3.83 21.45
C PRO A 59 -2.37 -5.31 21.10
N PHE A 60 -1.38 -5.64 20.26
CA PHE A 60 -1.06 -7.02 19.92
C PHE A 60 -0.69 -7.82 21.17
N SER A 61 -1.16 -9.07 21.21
CA SER A 61 -0.75 -10.04 22.23
C SER A 61 0.35 -10.97 21.73
N MET A 62 1.11 -11.56 22.65
CA MET A 62 2.13 -12.56 22.29
C MET A 62 1.48 -13.79 21.63
N GLU A 63 0.30 -14.17 22.11
CA GLU A 63 -0.48 -15.29 21.61
C GLU A 63 -0.94 -15.05 20.18
N GLU A 64 -1.46 -13.86 19.88
CA GLU A 64 -1.87 -13.45 18.53
C GLU A 64 -0.70 -13.47 17.55
N ILE A 65 0.44 -12.89 17.93
CA ILE A 65 1.65 -12.89 17.09
C ILE A 65 2.10 -14.33 16.83
N LYS A 66 2.08 -15.19 17.86
CA LYS A 66 2.45 -16.60 17.73
C LYS A 66 1.51 -17.33 16.77
N GLU A 67 0.20 -17.12 16.90
CA GLU A 67 -0.80 -17.74 16.02
C GLU A 67 -0.58 -17.33 14.56
N VAL A 68 -0.31 -16.05 14.30
CA VAL A 68 0.00 -15.54 12.95
C VAL A 68 1.28 -16.16 12.40
N VAL A 69 2.33 -16.26 13.22
CA VAL A 69 3.60 -16.87 12.81
C VAL A 69 3.44 -18.35 12.45
N TRP A 70 2.57 -19.09 13.15
CA TRP A 70 2.32 -20.51 12.90
C TRP A 70 1.30 -20.79 11.79
N SER A 71 0.34 -19.90 11.57
CA SER A 71 -0.65 -20.01 10.50
C SER A 71 -0.08 -19.67 9.11
N CYS A 72 1.12 -19.08 9.06
CA CYS A 72 1.76 -18.76 7.80
C CYS A 72 2.47 -19.97 7.18
N ASP A 73 2.08 -20.30 5.95
CA ASP A 73 2.70 -21.36 5.15
C ASP A 73 4.21 -21.16 4.95
N GLU A 74 4.93 -22.28 5.01
CA GLU A 74 6.39 -22.37 4.78
C GLU A 74 6.78 -22.04 3.33
N ASN A 75 5.81 -22.16 2.41
CA ASN A 75 5.96 -21.89 0.97
C ASN A 75 5.76 -20.41 0.60
N LYS A 76 5.59 -19.50 1.57
CA LYS A 76 5.57 -18.07 1.27
C LYS A 76 6.95 -17.64 0.76
N ALA A 77 6.96 -16.88 -0.34
CA ALA A 77 8.17 -16.40 -0.98
C ALA A 77 9.11 -15.76 0.07
N PRO A 78 10.42 -16.07 0.05
CA PRO A 78 11.37 -15.44 0.96
C PRO A 78 11.26 -13.93 0.77
N CYS A 79 11.12 -13.19 1.87
CA CYS A 79 11.24 -11.75 1.82
C CYS A 79 12.62 -11.40 1.24
N LEU A 80 12.79 -10.19 0.69
CA LEU A 80 13.98 -9.76 -0.06
C LEU A 80 15.33 -10.01 0.66
N ASN A 81 15.29 -10.25 1.97
CA ASN A 81 16.39 -10.53 2.88
C ASN A 81 16.68 -12.03 3.13
N GLY A 82 15.96 -12.96 2.48
CA GLY A 82 16.19 -14.41 2.60
C GLY A 82 15.62 -15.06 3.87
N PHE A 83 14.96 -14.30 4.75
CA PHE A 83 14.26 -14.84 5.92
C PHE A 83 12.76 -14.95 5.63
N ASN A 84 12.24 -16.17 5.70
CA ASN A 84 10.79 -16.42 5.71
C ASN A 84 10.29 -16.59 7.15
N LEU A 85 8.98 -16.74 7.33
CA LEU A 85 8.37 -16.93 8.65
C LEU A 85 8.84 -18.19 9.38
N CYS A 86 9.47 -19.14 8.68
CA CYS A 86 10.12 -20.30 9.30
C CYS A 86 11.29 -19.89 10.22
N PHE A 87 11.96 -18.76 9.96
CA PHE A 87 12.98 -18.23 10.88
C PHE A 87 12.37 -17.92 12.25
N PHE A 88 11.27 -17.16 12.27
CA PHE A 88 10.58 -16.78 13.50
C PHE A 88 9.99 -17.99 14.23
N ARG A 89 9.50 -19.01 13.49
CA ARG A 89 9.08 -20.28 14.07
C ARG A 89 10.27 -21.02 14.72
N LYS A 90 11.40 -21.13 14.02
CA LYS A 90 12.59 -21.87 14.48
C LYS A 90 13.24 -21.23 15.70
N TYR A 91 13.31 -19.90 15.75
CA TYR A 91 13.99 -19.15 16.80
C TYR A 91 13.02 -18.44 17.75
N TRP A 92 11.75 -18.88 17.80
CA TRP A 92 10.68 -18.21 18.55
C TRP A 92 11.08 -17.84 19.98
N GLU A 93 11.67 -18.77 20.73
CA GLU A 93 12.05 -18.52 22.12
C GLU A 93 13.09 -17.40 22.29
N VAL A 94 13.87 -17.12 21.24
CA VAL A 94 14.87 -16.05 21.18
C VAL A 94 14.22 -14.75 20.72
N VAL A 95 13.46 -14.77 19.62
CA VAL A 95 13.03 -13.55 18.92
C VAL A 95 11.64 -13.02 19.33
N LYS A 96 10.86 -13.80 20.09
CA LYS A 96 9.46 -13.46 20.41
C LYS A 96 9.28 -12.09 21.06
N ARG A 97 10.21 -11.69 21.94
CA ARG A 97 10.12 -10.39 22.62
C ARG A 97 10.43 -9.24 21.67
N ASP A 98 11.53 -9.34 20.94
CA ASP A 98 11.92 -8.34 19.94
C ASP A 98 10.83 -8.15 18.88
N LEU A 99 10.20 -9.25 18.45
CA LEU A 99 9.09 -9.21 17.50
C LEU A 99 7.85 -8.52 18.09
N LEU A 100 7.49 -8.82 19.34
CA LEU A 100 6.38 -8.15 20.02
C LEU A 100 6.65 -6.65 20.17
N ASP A 101 7.86 -6.27 20.62
CA ASP A 101 8.24 -4.88 20.83
C ASP A 101 8.22 -4.09 19.51
N MET A 102 8.73 -4.68 18.43
CA MET A 102 8.67 -4.09 17.07
C MET A 102 7.22 -3.88 16.61
N MET A 103 6.33 -4.86 16.81
CA MET A 103 4.90 -4.73 16.44
C MET A 103 4.18 -3.68 17.27
N MET A 104 4.53 -3.58 18.55
CA MET A 104 4.01 -2.55 19.47
C MET A 104 4.49 -1.15 19.11
N GLU A 105 5.76 -1.01 18.70
CA GLU A 105 6.31 0.24 18.21
C GLU A 105 5.66 0.68 16.89
N PHE A 106 5.49 -0.26 15.96
CA PHE A 106 4.78 -0.02 14.70
C PHE A 106 3.36 0.49 14.94
N CYS A 107 2.61 -0.11 15.87
CA CYS A 107 1.25 0.32 16.21
C CYS A 107 1.20 1.77 16.72
N LYS A 108 2.24 2.22 17.42
CA LYS A 108 2.32 3.58 17.98
C LYS A 108 2.78 4.63 16.97
N ILE A 109 3.76 4.29 16.13
CA ILE A 109 4.49 5.27 15.30
C ILE A 109 4.05 5.20 13.82
N GLY A 110 3.46 4.07 13.40
CA GLY A 110 3.07 3.82 12.01
C GLY A 110 4.26 3.62 11.06
N LYS A 111 5.43 3.25 11.59
CA LYS A 111 6.68 3.06 10.83
C LYS A 111 7.36 1.75 11.25
N LEU A 112 7.92 1.06 10.27
CA LEU A 112 8.81 -0.11 10.41
C LEU A 112 10.25 0.34 10.15
#